data_AF-A0A975M5G4-F1
#
_entry.id   AF-A0A975M5G4-F1
#
_cell.length_a   1.000
_cell.length_b   1.000
_cell.length_c   1.000
_cell.angle_alpha   90.00
_cell.angle_beta   90.00
_cell.angle_gamma   90.00
#
_symmetry.space_group_name_H-M   'P 1'
#
loop_
_entity.id
_entity.type
_entity.pdbx_description
1 polymer ?
#
loop_
_entity_poly.entity_id
_entity_poly.type
_entity_poly.pdbx_seq_one_letter_code
_entity_poly.pdbx_strand_id
1 'polypeptide(L)'
;MTLTLTIPAPAQFINLNQRMHWAPKAELTRKWRNAAHVAAHNAGFPTSLERVRIVAHIHKTTNREYDAHNLMPTLKACVDGLVTDYGLTVDDTNRHVIGPDIRQGDKRASPAITLTITQEDA
;
A
#
# COMPACT_ATOMS: atom_id res chain seq x y z
N MET A 1 -3.76 15.37 -10.56
CA MET A 1 -2.81 14.45 -11.23
C MET A 1 -3.08 13.02 -10.74
N THR A 2 -3.00 11.99 -11.59
CA THR A 2 -3.16 10.58 -11.16
C THR A 2 -1.97 9.74 -11.59
N LEU A 3 -1.42 8.98 -10.64
CA LEU A 3 -0.27 8.10 -10.83
C LEU A 3 -0.61 6.70 -10.33
N THR A 4 0.07 5.69 -10.88
CA THR A 4 -0.10 4.30 -10.46
C THR A 4 1.25 3.71 -10.07
N LEU A 5 1.31 3.14 -8.86
CA LEU A 5 2.48 2.46 -8.33
C LEU A 5 2.17 0.97 -8.17
N THR A 6 3.00 0.11 -8.76
CA THR A 6 2.93 -1.34 -8.49
C THR A 6 4.03 -1.73 -7.51
N ILE A 7 3.64 -2.36 -6.40
CA ILE A 7 4.53 -2.90 -5.38
C ILE A 7 4.47 -4.43 -5.49
N PRO A 8 5.49 -5.09 -6.08
CA PRO A 8 5.59 -6.54 -6.03
C PRO A 8 5.63 -7.02 -4.58
N ALA A 9 4.97 -8.13 -4.26
CA ALA A 9 4.93 -8.61 -2.89
C ALA A 9 6.34 -9.01 -2.40
N PRO A 10 6.93 -8.31 -1.41
CA PRO A 10 8.26 -8.62 -0.89
C PRO A 10 8.23 -9.79 0.11
N ALA A 11 7.03 -10.14 0.58
CA ALA A 11 6.76 -11.19 1.55
C ALA A 11 5.27 -11.60 1.47
N GLN A 12 4.86 -12.55 2.31
CA GLN A 12 3.44 -12.86 2.49
C GLN A 12 2.64 -11.62 2.94
N PHE A 13 1.36 -11.58 2.56
CA PHE A 13 0.43 -10.57 3.04
C PHE A 13 0.17 -10.76 4.54
N ILE A 14 0.12 -9.66 5.28
CA ILE A 14 -0.33 -9.60 6.66
C ILE A 14 -1.85 -9.56 6.67
N ASN A 15 -2.47 -10.54 7.32
CA ASN A 15 -3.92 -10.68 7.38
C ASN A 15 -4.44 -10.52 8.82
N LEU A 16 -5.53 -9.78 9.02
CA LEU A 16 -6.16 -9.53 10.33
C LEU A 16 -6.59 -10.82 11.05
N ASN A 17 -7.00 -11.84 10.30
CA ASN A 17 -7.42 -13.13 10.87
C ASN A 17 -6.23 -14.00 11.31
N GLN A 18 -4.99 -13.63 10.94
CA GLN A 18 -3.81 -14.35 11.40
C GLN A 18 -3.46 -13.92 12.84
N ARG A 19 -3.53 -14.88 13.76
CA ARG A 19 -3.02 -14.72 15.14
C ARG A 19 -1.50 -14.89 15.18
N MET A 20 -0.80 -14.00 14.50
CA MET A 20 0.66 -14.03 14.39
C MET A 20 1.30 -13.42 15.64
N HIS A 21 2.43 -14.00 16.09
CA HIS A 21 3.26 -13.38 17.11
C HIS A 21 3.79 -12.01 16.64
N TRP A 22 4.02 -11.09 17.57
CA TRP A 22 4.34 -9.70 17.24
C TRP A 22 5.63 -9.55 16.43
N ALA A 23 6.65 -10.36 16.71
CA ALA A 23 7.96 -10.25 16.06
C ALA A 23 7.91 -10.58 14.55
N PRO A 24 7.37 -11.75 14.11
CA PRO A 24 7.16 -12.00 12.68
C PRO A 24 6.26 -10.96 12.00
N LYS A 25 5.21 -10.48 12.69
CA LYS A 25 4.33 -9.44 12.15
C LYS A 25 5.10 -8.15 11.88
N ALA A 26 5.94 -7.72 12.82
CA ALA A 26 6.78 -6.53 12.67
C ALA A 26 7.77 -6.66 11.50
N GLU A 27 8.36 -7.85 11.30
CA GLU A 27 9.23 -8.11 10.17
C GLU A 27 8.49 -7.97 8.83
N LEU A 28 7.30 -8.56 8.71
CA LEU A 28 6.47 -8.44 7.51
C LEU A 28 6.07 -6.98 7.24
N THR A 29 5.67 -6.24 8.28
CA THR A 29 5.34 -4.81 8.18
C THR A 29 6.53 -4.04 7.61
N ARG A 30 7.74 -4.26 8.16
CA ARG A 30 8.96 -3.59 7.68
C ARG A 30 9.25 -3.90 6.21
N LYS A 31 9.07 -5.15 5.77
CA LYS A 31 9.30 -5.55 4.37
C LYS A 31 8.35 -4.82 3.42
N TRP A 32 7.05 -4.79 3.73
CA TRP A 32 6.06 -4.09 2.90
C TRP A 32 6.26 -2.58 2.88
N ARG A 33 6.56 -1.99 4.05
CA ARG A 33 6.85 -0.56 4.20
C ARG A 33 8.05 -0.13 3.35
N ASN A 34 9.17 -0.86 3.47
CA ASN A 34 10.36 -0.59 2.66
C ASN A 34 10.10 -0.79 1.15
N ALA A 35 9.38 -1.84 0.76
CA ALA A 35 9.07 -2.08 -0.65
C ALA A 35 8.25 -0.93 -1.28
N ALA A 36 7.32 -0.35 -0.54
CA ALA A 36 6.55 0.79 -1.00
C ALA A 36 7.42 2.05 -1.17
N HIS A 37 8.25 2.36 -0.17
CA HIS A 37 9.21 3.46 -0.22
C HIS A 37 10.15 3.35 -1.44
N VAL A 38 10.79 2.19 -1.60
CA VAL A 38 11.73 1.93 -2.71
C VAL A 38 11.02 1.99 -4.06
N ALA A 39 9.80 1.44 -4.16
CA ALA A 39 9.05 1.49 -5.41
C ALA A 39 8.73 2.94 -5.84
N ALA A 40 8.29 3.78 -4.90
CA ALA A 40 8.00 5.19 -5.17
C ALA A 40 9.27 5.98 -5.55
N HIS A 41 10.36 5.77 -4.81
CA HIS A 41 11.65 6.37 -5.10
C HIS A 41 12.14 6.02 -6.51
N ASN A 42 12.14 4.73 -6.85
CA ASN A 42 12.60 4.26 -8.16
C ASN A 42 11.71 4.73 -9.32
N ALA A 43 10.41 4.93 -9.06
CA ALA A 43 9.47 5.44 -10.05
C ALA A 43 9.49 6.98 -10.15
N GLY A 44 10.29 7.68 -9.34
CA GLY A 44 10.37 9.14 -9.36
C GLY A 44 9.04 9.81 -9.01
N PHE A 45 8.33 9.29 -8.01
CA PHE A 45 7.07 9.86 -7.57
C PHE A 45 7.25 11.30 -7.05
N PRO A 46 6.19 12.13 -7.09
CA PRO A 46 6.22 13.43 -6.45
C PRO A 46 6.32 13.28 -4.92
N THR A 47 6.87 14.31 -4.29
CA THR A 47 6.90 14.45 -2.82
C THR A 47 6.17 15.73 -2.40
N SER A 48 5.80 15.80 -1.13
CA SER A 48 5.19 17.00 -0.52
C SER A 48 3.91 17.45 -1.21
N LEU A 49 3.10 16.50 -1.70
CA LEU A 49 1.76 16.81 -2.18
C LEU A 49 0.86 17.25 -1.02
N GLU A 50 -0.02 18.22 -1.28
CA GLU A 50 -0.93 18.73 -0.25
C GLU A 50 -1.97 17.68 0.13
N ARG A 51 -2.60 17.01 -0.85
CA ARG A 51 -3.66 16.04 -0.59
C ARG A 51 -3.73 14.97 -1.67
N VAL A 52 -3.91 13.72 -1.25
CA VAL A 52 -4.08 12.58 -2.14
C VAL A 52 -5.22 11.68 -1.72
N ARG A 53 -5.82 11.00 -2.70
CA ARG A 53 -6.68 9.83 -2.52
C ARG A 53 -5.96 8.59 -3.01
N ILE A 54 -6.01 7.52 -2.22
CA ILE A 54 -5.36 6.25 -2.53
C ILE A 54 -6.43 5.17 -2.70
N VAL A 55 -6.41 4.50 -3.86
CA VAL A 55 -7.18 3.27 -4.10
C VAL A 55 -6.19 2.13 -4.29
N ALA A 56 -6.36 1.05 -3.53
CA ALA A 56 -5.46 -0.08 -3.53
C ALA A 56 -6.11 -1.34 -4.10
N HIS A 57 -5.52 -1.91 -5.14
CA HIS A 57 -5.92 -3.19 -5.70
C HIS A 57 -4.95 -4.28 -5.26
N ILE A 58 -5.46 -5.33 -4.62
CA ILE A 58 -4.67 -6.49 -4.20
C ILE A 58 -4.70 -7.55 -5.29
N HIS A 59 -3.53 -7.92 -5.81
CA HIS A 59 -3.37 -8.97 -6.81
C HIS A 59 -2.82 -10.25 -6.16
N LYS A 60 -3.52 -11.36 -6.38
CA LYS A 60 -3.10 -12.69 -5.92
C LYS A 60 -2.85 -13.62 -7.10
N THR A 61 -2.19 -14.74 -6.81
CA THR A 61 -1.94 -15.81 -7.80
C THR A 61 -3.12 -16.77 -7.95
N THR A 62 -4.11 -16.68 -7.06
CA THR A 62 -5.28 -17.57 -7.02
C THR A 62 -6.57 -16.76 -7.15
N ASN A 63 -7.59 -17.35 -7.77
CA ASN A 63 -8.96 -16.80 -7.85
C ASN A 63 -9.82 -17.10 -6.62
N ARG A 64 -9.22 -17.58 -5.52
CA ARG A 64 -9.98 -17.84 -4.29
C ARG A 64 -10.55 -16.53 -3.81
N GLU A 65 -11.84 -16.53 -3.49
CA GLU A 65 -12.49 -15.40 -2.84
C GLU A 65 -11.82 -15.12 -1.49
N TYR A 66 -11.68 -13.84 -1.16
CA TYR A 66 -11.18 -13.40 0.12
C TYR A 66 -11.78 -12.05 0.44
N ASP A 67 -12.05 -11.80 1.71
CA ASP A 67 -12.35 -10.45 2.15
C ASP A 67 -11.06 -9.62 2.12
N ALA A 68 -11.06 -8.62 1.24
CA ALA A 68 -9.93 -7.74 1.02
C ALA A 68 -9.59 -6.93 2.28
N HIS A 69 -10.58 -6.51 3.09
CA HIS A 69 -10.35 -5.70 4.30
C HIS A 69 -9.44 -6.38 5.31
N ASN A 70 -9.42 -7.71 5.34
CA ASN A 70 -8.47 -8.46 6.16
C ASN A 70 -7.00 -8.15 5.83
N LEU A 71 -6.69 -7.59 4.66
CA LEU A 71 -5.35 -7.22 4.23
C LEU A 71 -5.00 -5.75 4.51
N MET A 72 -5.87 -5.02 5.21
CA MET A 72 -5.61 -3.64 5.61
C MET A 72 -4.29 -3.45 6.37
N PRO A 73 -3.81 -4.37 7.24
CA PRO A 73 -2.49 -4.25 7.85
C PRO A 73 -1.34 -4.21 6.84
N THR A 74 -1.47 -4.93 5.72
CA THR A 74 -0.48 -4.87 4.64
C THR A 74 -0.54 -3.53 3.93
N LEU A 75 -1.74 -3.04 3.63
CA LEU A 75 -1.92 -1.74 3.00
C LEU A 75 -1.42 -0.60 3.87
N LYS A 76 -1.70 -0.63 5.18
CA LYS A 76 -1.19 0.37 6.11
C LYS A 76 0.34 0.43 6.09
N ALA A 77 1.01 -0.73 6.07
CA ALA A 77 2.46 -0.76 5.93
C ALA A 77 2.94 -0.08 4.63
N CYS A 78 2.25 -0.32 3.50
CA CYS A 78 2.59 0.31 2.24
C CYS A 78 2.35 1.83 2.26
N VAL A 79 1.20 2.27 2.76
CA VAL A 79 0.86 3.71 2.88
C VAL A 79 1.87 4.41 3.77
N ASP A 80 2.30 3.82 4.88
CA ASP A 80 3.29 4.45 5.74
C ASP A 80 4.67 4.53 5.07
N GLY A 81 5.02 3.55 4.24
CA GLY A 81 6.23 3.59 3.43
C GLY A 81 6.20 4.72 2.38
N LEU A 82 5.01 5.04 1.85
CA LEU A 82 4.82 6.13 0.89
C LEU A 82 4.74 7.49 1.55
N VAL A 83 4.02 7.60 2.66
CA VAL A 83 3.69 8.89 3.26
C VAL A 83 4.73 9.26 4.31
N THR A 84 4.90 8.43 5.33
CA THR A 84 5.81 8.73 6.45
C THR A 84 7.27 8.59 6.05
N ASP A 85 7.65 7.54 5.31
CA ASP A 85 9.07 7.28 5.00
C ASP A 85 9.53 7.98 3.72
N TYR A 86 8.70 7.98 2.68
CA TYR A 86 9.05 8.56 1.38
C TYR A 86 8.69 10.05 1.28
N GLY A 87 7.67 10.52 2.01
CA GLY A 87 7.25 11.93 1.97
C GLY A 87 6.36 12.27 0.78
N LEU A 88 5.49 11.35 0.34
CA LEU A 88 4.54 11.57 -0.76
C LEU A 88 3.65 12.81 -0.51
N THR A 89 3.15 12.97 0.71
CA THR A 89 2.39 14.14 1.16
C THR A 89 3.14 14.94 2.22
N VAL A 90 2.70 16.17 2.47
CA VAL A 90 3.29 17.05 3.51
C VAL A 90 3.15 16.49 4.93
N ASP A 91 2.14 15.64 5.18
CA ASP A 91 1.88 14.97 6.46
C ASP A 91 1.00 13.71 6.23
N ASP A 92 0.90 12.82 7.21
CA ASP A 92 0.21 11.51 7.13
C ASP A 92 -1.23 11.51 7.65
N THR A 93 -1.72 12.67 8.09
CA THR A 93 -3.06 12.79 8.65
C THR A 93 -4.16 12.64 7.60
N ASN A 94 -5.38 12.36 8.08
CA ASN A 94 -6.59 12.25 7.25
C ASN A 94 -6.91 13.53 6.44
N ARG A 95 -6.27 14.67 6.76
CA ARG A 95 -6.38 15.90 5.96
C ARG A 95 -5.64 15.78 4.63
N HIS A 96 -4.51 15.07 4.61
CA HIS A 96 -3.62 14.96 3.47
C HIS A 96 -3.80 13.61 2.75
N VAL A 97 -4.27 12.57 3.46
CA VAL A 97 -4.45 11.23 2.89
C VAL A 97 -5.89 10.75 3.04
N ILE A 98 -6.57 10.54 1.91
CA ILE A 98 -7.88 9.89 1.84
C ILE A 98 -7.68 8.41 1.47
N GLY A 99 -8.26 7.50 2.26
CA GLY A 99 -8.19 6.06 2.06
C GLY A 99 -7.14 5.38 2.97
N PRO A 100 -6.52 4.25 2.54
CA PRO A 100 -6.66 3.63 1.23
C PRO A 100 -8.00 2.89 1.07
N ASP A 101 -8.68 3.12 -0.05
CA ASP A 101 -9.85 2.34 -0.44
C ASP A 101 -9.39 1.00 -1.02
N ILE A 102 -9.64 -0.08 -0.30
CA ILE A 102 -9.20 -1.42 -0.72
C ILE A 102 -10.17 -2.06 -1.72
N ARG A 103 -9.61 -2.65 -2.77
CA ARG A 103 -10.34 -3.37 -3.82
C ARG A 103 -9.66 -4.69 -4.14
N GLN A 104 -10.46 -5.65 -4.60
CA GLN A 104 -9.93 -6.84 -5.23
C GLN A 104 -9.30 -6.46 -6.58
N GLY A 105 -8.07 -6.90 -6.82
CA GLY A 105 -7.41 -6.79 -8.11
C GLY A 105 -7.48 -8.09 -8.89
N ASP A 106 -7.09 -8.03 -10.16
CA ASP A 106 -7.04 -9.22 -11.02
C ASP A 106 -6.00 -10.24 -10.57
N LYS A 107 -6.22 -11.50 -10.97
CA LYS A 107 -5.23 -12.56 -10.85
C LYS A 107 -3.97 -12.19 -11.63
N ARG A 108 -2.81 -12.38 -11.00
CA ARG A 108 -1.50 -12.19 -11.62
C ARG A 108 -0.61 -13.41 -11.41
N ALA A 109 0.41 -13.58 -12.26
CA ALA A 109 1.39 -14.65 -12.11
C ALA A 109 2.19 -14.51 -10.79
N SER A 110 2.42 -13.27 -10.36
CA SER A 110 3.07 -12.92 -9.10
C SER A 110 2.17 -12.00 -8.26
N PRO A 111 2.13 -12.16 -6.93
CA PRO A 111 1.32 -11.30 -6.07
C PRO A 111 1.90 -9.88 -6.01
N ALA A 112 1.02 -8.89 -5.95
CA ALA A 112 1.40 -7.48 -5.92
C ALA A 112 0.27 -6.62 -5.35
N ILE A 113 0.59 -5.37 -5.02
CA ILE A 113 -0.38 -4.33 -4.71
C ILE A 113 -0.21 -3.23 -5.75
N THR A 114 -1.30 -2.83 -6.39
CA THR A 114 -1.32 -1.65 -7.26
C THR A 114 -2.02 -0.52 -6.50
N LEU A 115 -1.33 0.60 -6.31
CA LEU A 115 -1.85 1.80 -5.70
C LEU A 115 -2.12 2.83 -6.79
N THR A 116 -3.38 3.22 -6.95
CA THR A 116 -3.75 4.39 -7.75
C THR A 116 -3.83 5.58 -6.81
N ILE A 117 -2.97 6.56 -7.05
CA ILE A 117 -2.82 7.75 -6.21
C ILE A 117 -3.26 8.94 -7.05
N THR A 118 -4.31 9.62 -6.61
CA THR A 118 -4.83 10.82 -7.25
C THR A 118 -4.56 12.00 -6.33
N GLN A 119 -3.78 12.97 -6.82
CA GLN A 119 -3.68 14.28 -6.20
C GLN A 119 -5.03 14.99 -6.34
N GLU A 120 -5.56 15.43 -5.21
CA GLU A 120 -6.77 16.24 -5.13
C GLU A 120 -6.36 17.73 -5.15
N ASP A 121 -7.24 18.58 -5.69
CA ASP A 121 -7.08 20.01 -5.54
C ASP A 121 -7.40 20.40 -4.09
N ALA A 122 -6.62 21.35 -3.55
CA ALA A 122 -6.70 21.79 -2.16
C ALA A 122 -8.00 22.55 -1.84
#